data_AF-A0A0G4GBV1-F1
#
_entry.id   AF-A0A0G4GBV1-F1
#
_cell.length_a   1.000
_cell.length_b   1.000
_cell.length_c   1.000
_cell.angle_alpha   90.00
_cell.angle_beta   90.00
_cell.angle_gamma   90.00
#
_symmetry.space_group_name_H-M   'P 1'
#
loop_
_entity.id
_entity.type
_entity.pdbx_description
1 polymer ?
#
loop_
_entity_poly.entity_id
_entity_poly.type
_entity_poly.pdbx_seq_one_letter_code
_entity_poly.pdbx_strand_id
1 'polypeptide(L)'
;MEPDGILTTLRALATAIHRLAGVGISAADTHVTAVPEASWNDYILASVVNQTRQQVDSVAAVRSSSSAAAACEPAVGGGRKASLFPNMVPRDDHGDDASGEADKKPTKRPFQLLVLTPASFDQQLLRLELTSSDVLAKKIIREMARAAESMVVETVSSAAPAADRGSFRDYVFESLSLLTIEESVDIPDAVLPSLPATPYSRFPRLKTVCFEVPSIHLIRQGGVRELLAPIKGQLEKIIVALTDVPSGYDTSYGTGQPPPREAAPGLLAQLTLECLDTIGHVDQVVLIFMPDDDDIKAFLPQMSPLYHLFTTPNLAARLPPIRQLIINTPYCVHDRFGDVRLEFITAVTDNTRGPQRVIFSEGYTQELLSPHLLRQSPAYLSSAAVDEALASAGSPFVVVKSDDNTLTVGR
;
A
#
# COMPACT_ATOMS: atom_id res chain seq x y z
N MET A 1 -14.96 7.45 -8.70
CA MET A 1 -16.24 6.78 -9.03
C MET A 1 -16.99 6.62 -7.72
N GLU A 2 -18.27 6.97 -7.66
CA GLU A 2 -19.04 6.85 -6.41
C GLU A 2 -19.15 5.36 -5.98
N PRO A 3 -19.08 5.05 -4.67
CA PRO A 3 -19.14 3.68 -4.14
C PRO A 3 -20.31 2.84 -4.69
N ASP A 4 -21.47 3.47 -4.86
CA ASP A 4 -22.68 2.82 -5.37
C ASP A 4 -22.56 2.36 -6.82
N GLY A 5 -21.82 3.09 -7.65
CA GLY A 5 -21.53 2.72 -9.03
C GLY A 5 -20.64 1.47 -9.11
N ILE A 6 -19.67 1.36 -8.21
CA ILE A 6 -18.77 0.20 -8.13
C ILE A 6 -19.55 -1.05 -7.70
N LEU A 7 -20.36 -0.95 -6.64
CA LEU A 7 -21.14 -2.08 -6.15
C LEU A 7 -22.17 -2.56 -7.18
N THR A 8 -22.84 -1.62 -7.86
CA THR A 8 -23.78 -1.94 -8.94
C THR A 8 -23.09 -2.71 -10.06
N THR A 9 -21.88 -2.30 -10.44
CA THR A 9 -21.07 -2.99 -11.47
C THR A 9 -20.68 -4.41 -11.03
N LEU A 10 -20.25 -4.59 -9.78
CA LEU A 10 -19.91 -5.91 -9.24
C LEU A 10 -21.13 -6.84 -9.17
N ARG A 11 -22.31 -6.31 -8.82
CA ARG A 11 -23.58 -7.06 -8.83
C ARG A 11 -24.03 -7.43 -10.23
N ALA A 12 -23.87 -6.53 -11.20
CA ALA A 12 -24.13 -6.79 -12.61
C ALA A 12 -23.21 -7.89 -13.16
N LEU A 13 -21.92 -7.86 -12.80
CA LEU A 13 -20.96 -8.93 -13.14
C LEU A 13 -21.38 -10.28 -12.56
N ALA A 14 -21.81 -10.32 -11.29
CA ALA A 14 -22.31 -11.55 -10.67
C ALA A 14 -23.51 -12.13 -11.44
N THR A 15 -24.43 -11.25 -11.86
CA THR A 15 -25.60 -11.62 -12.67
C THR A 15 -25.19 -12.15 -14.04
N ALA A 16 -24.20 -11.52 -14.69
CA ALA A 16 -23.69 -11.95 -15.99
C ALA A 16 -22.99 -13.32 -15.91
N ILE A 17 -22.14 -13.54 -14.90
CA ILE A 17 -21.48 -14.84 -14.67
C ILE A 17 -22.51 -15.92 -14.42
N HIS A 18 -23.53 -15.65 -13.61
CA HIS A 18 -24.59 -16.62 -13.37
C HIS A 18 -25.33 -17.01 -14.67
N ARG A 19 -25.57 -16.05 -15.58
CA ARG A 19 -26.15 -16.31 -16.91
C ARG A 19 -25.23 -17.13 -17.81
N LEU A 20 -23.92 -16.86 -17.79
CA LEU A 20 -22.92 -17.53 -18.64
C LEU A 20 -22.58 -18.94 -18.17
N ALA A 21 -22.50 -19.15 -16.86
CA ALA A 21 -22.10 -20.42 -16.25
C ALA A 21 -23.23 -21.47 -16.26
N GLY A 22 -24.48 -21.05 -16.48
CA GLY A 22 -25.65 -21.93 -16.54
C GLY A 22 -26.21 -22.31 -15.17
N VAL A 23 -27.34 -23.04 -15.18
CA VAL A 23 -28.04 -23.48 -13.97
C VAL A 23 -27.15 -24.43 -13.17
N GLY A 24 -26.78 -24.04 -11.95
CA GLY A 24 -26.04 -24.88 -11.00
C GLY A 24 -24.67 -24.36 -10.54
N ILE A 25 -24.15 -23.27 -11.12
CA ILE A 25 -22.93 -22.60 -10.63
C ILE A 25 -23.33 -21.40 -9.76
N SER A 26 -23.07 -21.51 -8.46
CA SER A 26 -23.27 -20.44 -7.49
C SER A 26 -22.08 -19.49 -7.49
N ALA A 27 -22.27 -18.23 -7.12
CA ALA A 27 -21.18 -17.31 -6.77
C ALA A 27 -20.24 -17.89 -5.69
N ALA A 28 -20.74 -18.80 -4.85
CA ALA A 28 -19.95 -19.55 -3.89
C ALA A 28 -18.99 -20.57 -4.54
N ASP A 29 -19.30 -21.06 -5.74
CA ASP A 29 -18.50 -22.05 -6.47
C ASP A 29 -17.45 -21.40 -7.40
N THR A 30 -17.54 -20.09 -7.66
CA THR A 30 -16.58 -19.35 -8.47
C THR A 30 -15.23 -19.24 -7.76
N HIS A 31 -14.16 -19.70 -8.42
CA HIS A 31 -12.79 -19.41 -8.01
C HIS A 31 -12.38 -18.06 -8.57
N VAL A 32 -11.89 -17.16 -7.71
CA VAL A 32 -11.42 -15.83 -8.13
C VAL A 32 -9.92 -15.78 -7.93
N THR A 33 -9.20 -15.21 -8.89
CA THR A 33 -7.77 -14.97 -8.79
C THR A 33 -7.48 -13.57 -9.27
N ALA A 34 -6.97 -12.73 -8.38
CA ALA A 34 -6.41 -11.43 -8.76
C ALA A 34 -5.02 -11.65 -9.38
N VAL A 35 -4.78 -10.98 -10.50
CA VAL A 35 -3.52 -11.03 -11.23
C VAL A 35 -3.03 -9.59 -11.42
N PRO A 36 -1.87 -9.23 -10.84
CA PRO A 36 -1.28 -7.91 -11.03
C PRO A 36 -1.06 -7.60 -12.51
N GLU A 37 -1.36 -6.37 -12.91
CA GLU A 37 -1.24 -5.91 -14.30
C GLU A 37 0.13 -6.20 -14.93
N ALA A 38 1.21 -5.98 -14.17
CA ALA A 38 2.58 -6.26 -14.60
C ALA A 38 2.82 -7.74 -14.98
N SER A 39 2.06 -8.67 -14.40
CA SER A 39 2.19 -10.12 -14.61
C SER A 39 1.10 -10.71 -15.51
N TRP A 40 0.16 -9.89 -16.00
CA TRP A 40 -1.05 -10.37 -16.66
C TRP A 40 -0.75 -11.21 -17.90
N ASN A 41 0.11 -10.72 -18.79
CA ASN A 41 0.44 -11.40 -20.04
C ASN A 41 1.15 -12.73 -19.78
N ASP A 42 2.14 -12.72 -18.87
CA ASP A 42 2.89 -13.93 -18.51
C ASP A 42 1.99 -14.97 -17.85
N TYR A 43 1.10 -14.52 -16.95
CA TYR A 43 0.15 -15.39 -16.28
C TYR A 43 -0.87 -15.99 -17.27
N ILE A 44 -1.40 -15.22 -18.22
CA ILE A 44 -2.31 -15.76 -19.23
C ILE A 44 -1.59 -16.79 -20.12
N LEU A 45 -0.39 -16.48 -20.57
CA LEU A 45 0.37 -17.38 -21.42
C LEU A 45 0.70 -18.69 -20.69
N ALA A 46 1.17 -18.61 -19.44
CA ALA A 46 1.53 -19.77 -18.65
C ALA A 46 0.31 -20.58 -18.16
N SER A 47 -0.70 -19.90 -17.63
CA SER A 47 -1.80 -20.54 -16.89
C SER A 47 -3.04 -20.81 -17.75
N VAL A 48 -3.32 -19.98 -18.75
CA VAL A 48 -4.52 -20.14 -19.58
C VAL A 48 -4.16 -20.81 -20.91
N VAL A 49 -3.16 -20.29 -21.63
CA VAL A 49 -2.84 -20.78 -22.99
C VAL A 49 -2.09 -22.12 -22.94
N ASN A 50 -1.07 -22.22 -22.08
CA ASN A 50 -0.22 -23.42 -22.04
C ASN A 50 -0.87 -24.60 -21.28
N GLN A 51 -1.65 -24.35 -20.22
CA GLN A 51 -2.42 -25.43 -19.57
C GLN A 51 -3.49 -26.00 -20.49
N THR A 52 -4.16 -25.17 -21.29
CA THR A 52 -5.19 -25.66 -22.25
C THR A 52 -4.55 -26.56 -23.31
N ARG A 53 -3.33 -26.28 -23.76
CA ARG A 53 -2.59 -27.17 -24.68
C ARG A 53 -2.19 -28.49 -24.03
N GLN A 54 -1.67 -28.46 -22.81
CA GLN A 54 -1.31 -29.68 -22.09
C GLN A 54 -2.51 -30.55 -21.75
N GLN A 55 -3.70 -29.98 -21.48
CA GLN A 55 -4.91 -30.75 -21.22
C GLN A 55 -5.48 -31.41 -22.48
N VAL A 56 -5.33 -30.79 -23.65
CA VAL A 56 -5.72 -31.39 -24.94
C VAL A 56 -4.77 -32.52 -25.33
N ASP A 57 -3.47 -32.39 -25.06
CA ASP A 57 -2.49 -33.44 -25.32
C ASP A 57 -2.51 -34.56 -24.28
N SER A 58 -2.95 -34.29 -23.05
CA SER A 58 -3.09 -35.32 -22.00
C SER A 58 -4.29 -36.25 -22.19
N VAL A 59 -5.29 -35.87 -23.00
CA VAL A 59 -6.36 -36.80 -23.41
C VAL A 59 -5.88 -37.73 -24.54
N ALA A 60 -4.83 -37.36 -25.27
CA ALA A 60 -4.20 -38.20 -26.31
C ALA A 60 -3.02 -39.04 -25.79
N ALA A 61 -2.48 -38.74 -24.60
CA ALA A 61 -1.32 -39.41 -24.03
C ALA A 61 -1.62 -40.12 -22.69
N VAL A 62 -2.67 -40.96 -22.64
CA VAL A 62 -2.75 -42.05 -21.65
C VAL A 62 -2.60 -43.37 -22.38
N ARG A 63 -1.38 -43.67 -22.80
CA ARG A 63 -0.87 -45.05 -22.89
C ARG A 63 0.60 -45.09 -22.50
N SER A 64 0.85 -45.99 -21.55
CA SER A 64 2.12 -46.60 -21.17
C SER A 64 2.97 -45.89 -20.12
N SER A 65 2.85 -46.41 -18.89
CA SER A 65 3.96 -46.90 -18.09
C SER A 65 3.46 -47.89 -17.02
N SER A 66 3.42 -49.18 -17.33
CA SER A 66 3.69 -50.23 -16.34
C SER A 66 4.06 -51.54 -17.04
N SER A 67 5.25 -52.03 -16.72
CA SER A 67 5.79 -53.32 -17.16
C SER A 67 5.24 -54.45 -16.30
N ALA A 68 4.65 -55.47 -16.93
CA ALA A 68 4.74 -56.86 -16.46
C ALA A 68 4.44 -57.81 -17.63
N ALA A 69 5.30 -58.79 -17.80
CA ALA A 69 5.35 -59.73 -18.91
C ALA A 69 4.36 -60.91 -18.77
N ALA A 70 3.95 -61.41 -19.94
CA ALA A 70 3.61 -62.78 -20.32
C ALA A 70 2.47 -63.54 -19.60
N ALA A 71 1.42 -63.93 -20.34
CA ALA A 71 1.29 -65.27 -20.97
C ALA A 71 -0.12 -65.55 -21.58
N CYS A 72 -0.10 -66.17 -22.78
CA CYS A 72 -1.08 -67.08 -23.42
C CYS A 72 -2.46 -66.59 -23.98
N GLU A 73 -2.48 -66.36 -25.31
CA GLU A 73 -3.38 -66.81 -26.42
C GLU A 73 -4.80 -67.46 -26.20
N PRO A 74 -5.68 -67.63 -27.24
CA PRO A 74 -6.34 -66.62 -28.12
C PRO A 74 -7.85 -66.93 -28.43
N ALA A 75 -8.45 -66.10 -29.32
CA ALA A 75 -9.70 -66.25 -30.13
C ALA A 75 -11.05 -66.11 -29.38
N VAL A 76 -12.08 -65.37 -29.84
CA VAL A 76 -12.76 -65.41 -31.14
C VAL A 76 -13.62 -64.13 -31.33
N GLY A 77 -13.63 -63.58 -32.55
CA GLY A 77 -14.87 -63.09 -33.17
C GLY A 77 -15.17 -61.59 -33.20
N GLY A 78 -15.37 -61.06 -34.40
CA GLY A 78 -16.33 -59.97 -34.65
C GLY A 78 -15.73 -58.60 -34.96
N GLY A 79 -15.19 -58.44 -36.16
CA GLY A 79 -14.88 -57.11 -36.68
C GLY A 79 -16.16 -56.29 -36.93
N ARG A 80 -16.06 -54.96 -36.75
CA ARG A 80 -16.74 -53.96 -37.60
C ARG A 80 -16.11 -52.59 -37.39
N LYS A 81 -16.02 -51.89 -38.52
CA LYS A 81 -15.33 -50.63 -38.78
C LYS A 81 -15.85 -49.48 -37.91
N ALA A 82 -14.94 -48.57 -37.58
CA ALA A 82 -15.23 -47.26 -37.03
C ALA A 82 -16.22 -46.48 -37.90
N SER A 83 -17.27 -45.94 -37.29
CA SER A 83 -18.06 -44.85 -37.86
C SER A 83 -17.38 -43.53 -37.54
N LEU A 84 -16.67 -42.98 -38.52
CA LEU A 84 -16.33 -41.56 -38.59
C LEU A 84 -17.67 -40.78 -38.69
N PHE A 85 -17.81 -39.73 -37.88
CA PHE A 85 -18.92 -38.75 -37.79
C PHE A 85 -20.14 -39.16 -36.94
N PRO A 86 -20.32 -38.60 -35.72
CA PRO A 86 -21.50 -38.84 -34.87
C PRO A 86 -22.61 -37.77 -35.02
N ASN A 87 -22.69 -37.05 -36.14
CA ASN A 87 -23.79 -36.09 -36.39
C ASN A 87 -24.60 -36.48 -37.63
N MET A 88 -25.35 -37.58 -37.55
CA MET A 88 -26.58 -37.75 -38.34
C MET A 88 -27.56 -38.66 -37.57
N VAL A 89 -28.74 -38.12 -37.28
CA VAL A 89 -29.89 -38.79 -36.67
C VAL A 89 -30.71 -39.49 -37.78
N PRO A 90 -31.34 -40.63 -37.47
CA PRO A 90 -32.69 -40.88 -37.97
C PRO A 90 -33.70 -41.05 -36.82
N ARG A 91 -34.81 -40.32 -36.95
CA ARG A 91 -36.08 -40.60 -36.26
C ARG A 91 -36.68 -41.86 -36.86
N ASP A 92 -37.28 -42.71 -36.02
CA ASP A 92 -38.59 -43.34 -36.28
C ASP A 92 -39.16 -43.94 -34.98
N ASP A 93 -40.49 -44.01 -34.95
CA ASP A 93 -41.38 -44.09 -33.79
C ASP A 93 -41.58 -45.49 -33.15
N HIS A 94 -42.13 -45.43 -31.93
CA HIS A 94 -42.86 -46.43 -31.13
C HIS A 94 -42.11 -47.31 -30.10
N GLY A 95 -42.47 -47.11 -28.83
CA GLY A 95 -42.25 -48.05 -27.73
C GLY A 95 -42.35 -47.40 -26.35
N ASP A 96 -43.42 -47.71 -25.63
CA ASP A 96 -43.73 -47.30 -24.25
C ASP A 96 -42.63 -47.59 -23.21
N ASP A 97 -42.77 -46.91 -22.08
CA ASP A 97 -42.24 -47.23 -20.75
C ASP A 97 -40.71 -47.20 -20.52
N ALA A 98 -40.24 -46.11 -19.91
CA ALA A 98 -39.75 -46.15 -18.53
C ALA A 98 -39.22 -44.78 -18.11
N SER A 99 -39.92 -44.20 -17.14
CA SER A 99 -39.41 -43.21 -16.19
C SER A 99 -37.99 -43.58 -15.73
N GLY A 100 -37.03 -42.77 -16.15
CA GLY A 100 -35.63 -42.86 -15.75
C GLY A 100 -34.97 -41.52 -16.00
N GLU A 101 -35.46 -40.46 -15.35
CA GLU A 101 -34.68 -39.24 -15.14
C GLU A 101 -33.46 -39.62 -14.30
N ALA A 102 -32.42 -40.08 -14.98
CA ALA A 102 -31.08 -40.05 -14.44
C ALA A 102 -30.78 -38.58 -14.17
N ASP A 103 -30.82 -38.22 -12.90
CA ASP A 103 -30.39 -36.97 -12.29
C ASP A 103 -28.92 -36.73 -12.66
N LYS A 104 -28.68 -36.33 -13.91
CA LYS A 104 -27.39 -35.94 -14.44
C LYS A 104 -27.08 -34.61 -13.79
N LYS A 105 -26.52 -34.65 -12.58
CA LYS A 105 -25.79 -33.53 -12.01
C LYS A 105 -24.88 -32.99 -13.13
N PRO A 106 -25.12 -31.77 -13.64
CA PRO A 106 -24.24 -31.24 -14.67
C PRO A 106 -22.84 -31.23 -14.08
N THR A 107 -21.90 -31.85 -14.80
CA THR A 107 -20.47 -31.79 -14.48
C THR A 107 -20.08 -30.31 -14.39
N LYS A 108 -20.02 -29.79 -13.16
CA LYS A 108 -19.64 -28.41 -12.86
C LYS A 108 -18.21 -28.23 -13.35
N ARG A 109 -18.03 -27.56 -14.48
CA ARG A 109 -16.70 -27.07 -14.87
C ARG A 109 -16.34 -25.98 -13.85
N PRO A 110 -15.18 -26.04 -13.19
CA PRO A 110 -14.77 -24.97 -12.28
C PRO A 110 -14.62 -23.69 -13.10
N PHE A 111 -15.47 -22.71 -12.81
CA PHE A 111 -15.41 -21.39 -13.43
C PHE A 111 -14.39 -20.56 -12.65
N GLN A 112 -13.24 -20.29 -13.27
CA GLN A 112 -12.22 -19.41 -12.71
C GLN A 112 -12.40 -18.00 -13.28
N LEU A 113 -12.58 -17.03 -12.40
CA LEU A 113 -12.61 -15.61 -12.73
C LEU A 113 -11.22 -15.03 -12.46
N LEU A 114 -10.54 -14.59 -13.52
CA LEU A 114 -9.31 -13.82 -13.40
C LEU A 114 -9.66 -12.33 -13.35
N VAL A 115 -9.16 -11.64 -12.34
CA VAL A 115 -9.37 -10.20 -12.14
C VAL A 115 -8.04 -9.52 -12.36
N LEU A 116 -7.96 -8.66 -13.37
CA LEU A 116 -6.81 -7.77 -13.55
C LEU A 116 -6.82 -6.75 -12.42
N THR A 117 -5.73 -6.65 -11.66
CA THR A 117 -5.65 -5.75 -10.51
C THR A 117 -4.51 -4.74 -10.66
N PRO A 118 -4.76 -3.45 -10.41
CA PRO A 118 -3.69 -2.47 -10.28
C PRO A 118 -2.82 -2.81 -9.07
N ALA A 119 -1.60 -2.27 -9.04
CA ALA A 119 -0.68 -2.46 -7.93
C ALA A 119 -1.20 -1.84 -6.62
N SER A 120 -1.97 -0.76 -6.71
CA SER A 120 -2.57 -0.08 -5.57
C SER A 120 -4.01 -0.55 -5.32
N PHE A 121 -4.33 -0.86 -4.07
CA PHE A 121 -5.69 -1.17 -3.65
C PHE A 121 -6.54 0.11 -3.59
N ASP A 122 -7.72 0.08 -4.21
CA ASP A 122 -8.69 1.17 -4.13
C ASP A 122 -9.42 1.14 -2.78
N GLN A 123 -9.12 2.12 -1.92
CA GLN A 123 -9.76 2.27 -0.60
C GLN A 123 -11.28 2.42 -0.64
N GLN A 124 -11.89 2.87 -1.74
CA GLN A 124 -13.35 2.95 -1.86
C GLN A 124 -14.00 1.56 -1.73
N LEU A 125 -13.26 0.48 -2.02
CA LEU A 125 -13.71 -0.89 -1.82
C LEU A 125 -13.91 -1.27 -0.35
N LEU A 126 -13.27 -0.56 0.59
CA LEU A 126 -13.50 -0.72 2.03
C LEU A 126 -14.83 -0.12 2.47
N ARG A 127 -15.35 0.84 1.72
CA ARG A 127 -16.58 1.62 2.02
C ARG A 127 -17.84 1.06 1.37
N LEU A 128 -17.74 0.00 0.58
CA LEU A 128 -18.91 -0.64 -0.03
C LEU A 128 -19.78 -1.33 1.03
N GLU A 129 -21.10 -1.10 0.99
CA GLU A 129 -22.08 -1.80 1.83
C GLU A 129 -22.36 -3.23 1.32
N LEU A 130 -21.38 -4.12 1.45
CA LEU A 130 -21.54 -5.53 1.02
C LEU A 130 -22.41 -6.31 2.01
N THR A 131 -23.54 -6.81 1.53
CA THR A 131 -24.49 -7.66 2.25
C THR A 131 -24.11 -9.14 2.17
N SER A 132 -24.87 -10.04 2.81
CA SER A 132 -24.66 -11.49 2.72
C SER A 132 -24.84 -12.05 1.30
N SER A 133 -25.63 -11.40 0.44
CA SER A 133 -25.86 -11.82 -0.96
C SER A 133 -24.71 -11.44 -1.89
N ASP A 134 -23.83 -10.51 -1.50
CA ASP A 134 -22.71 -10.00 -2.30
C ASP A 134 -21.48 -10.94 -2.27
N VAL A 135 -21.70 -12.25 -2.42
CA VAL A 135 -20.66 -13.29 -2.25
C VAL A 135 -19.52 -13.12 -3.25
N LEU A 136 -19.82 -12.89 -4.52
CA LEU A 136 -18.79 -12.72 -5.55
C LEU A 136 -18.00 -11.42 -5.36
N ALA A 137 -18.69 -10.31 -5.07
CA ALA A 137 -18.04 -9.03 -4.82
C ALA A 137 -17.05 -9.13 -3.66
N LYS A 138 -17.44 -9.78 -2.54
CA LYS A 138 -16.55 -10.06 -1.41
C LYS A 138 -15.32 -10.87 -1.81
N LYS A 139 -15.48 -11.91 -2.64
CA LYS A 139 -14.35 -12.71 -3.14
C LYS A 139 -13.40 -11.89 -4.02
N ILE A 140 -13.95 -11.10 -4.94
CA ILE A 140 -13.16 -10.21 -5.82
C ILE A 140 -12.34 -9.23 -4.98
N ILE A 141 -12.99 -8.50 -4.08
CA ILE A 141 -12.31 -7.49 -3.26
C ILE A 141 -11.25 -8.13 -2.35
N ARG A 142 -11.53 -9.30 -1.78
CA ARG A 142 -10.55 -10.05 -0.98
C ARG A 142 -9.32 -10.42 -1.79
N GLU A 143 -9.51 -10.93 -3.01
CA GLU A 143 -8.39 -11.26 -3.90
C GLU A 143 -7.62 -10.01 -4.33
N MET A 144 -8.32 -8.90 -4.61
CA MET A 144 -7.67 -7.61 -4.88
C MET A 144 -6.82 -7.14 -3.70
N ALA A 145 -7.34 -7.22 -2.47
CA ALA A 145 -6.60 -6.88 -1.26
C ALA A 145 -5.37 -7.78 -1.07
N ARG A 146 -5.50 -9.08 -1.33
CA ARG A 146 -4.41 -10.07 -1.23
C ARG A 146 -3.25 -9.76 -2.18
N ALA A 147 -3.57 -9.35 -3.40
CA ALA A 147 -2.60 -9.09 -4.47
C ALA A 147 -2.01 -7.67 -4.46
N ALA A 148 -2.68 -6.70 -3.83
CA ALA A 148 -2.23 -5.31 -3.83
C ALA A 148 -0.87 -5.15 -3.13
N GLU A 149 0.01 -4.35 -3.74
CA GLU A 149 1.36 -4.06 -3.27
C GLU A 149 1.42 -2.73 -2.49
N SER A 150 0.50 -1.81 -2.79
CA SER A 150 0.34 -0.54 -2.08
C SER A 150 -1.12 -0.22 -1.77
N MET A 151 -1.35 0.69 -0.82
CA MET A 151 -2.68 1.20 -0.49
C MET A 151 -2.54 2.58 0.13
N VAL A 152 -3.41 3.49 -0.30
CA VAL A 152 -3.63 4.79 0.35
C VAL A 152 -4.98 4.71 1.06
N VAL A 153 -5.00 4.98 2.36
CA VAL A 153 -6.21 4.99 3.17
C VAL A 153 -6.47 6.42 3.64
N GLU A 154 -7.49 7.03 3.06
CA GLU A 154 -7.98 8.34 3.48
C GLU A 154 -8.87 8.19 4.71
N THR A 155 -8.65 9.07 5.68
CA THR A 155 -9.51 9.18 6.86
C THR A 155 -10.87 9.78 6.52
N VAL A 156 -11.86 9.57 7.40
CA VAL A 156 -13.15 10.27 7.36
C VAL A 156 -13.50 10.82 8.73
N SER A 157 -14.50 11.69 8.82
CA SER A 157 -14.97 12.22 10.11
C SER A 157 -15.51 11.12 11.01
N SER A 158 -15.22 11.21 12.31
CA SER A 158 -15.81 10.35 13.34
C SER A 158 -17.33 10.52 13.47
N ALA A 159 -17.92 11.56 12.87
CA ALA A 159 -19.36 11.76 12.77
C ALA A 159 -20.00 11.11 11.52
N ALA A 160 -19.20 10.68 10.54
CA ALA A 160 -19.70 10.12 9.29
C ALA A 160 -20.54 8.83 9.52
N PRO A 161 -21.54 8.52 8.68
CA PRO A 161 -22.23 7.23 8.70
C PRO A 161 -21.25 6.04 8.64
N ALA A 162 -21.62 4.91 9.25
CA ALA A 162 -20.77 3.72 9.27
C ALA A 162 -20.44 3.19 7.85
N ALA A 163 -21.35 3.39 6.91
CA ALA A 163 -21.16 3.10 5.49
C ALA A 163 -19.95 3.84 4.91
N ASP A 164 -19.90 5.16 5.14
CA ASP A 164 -18.87 6.06 4.63
C ASP A 164 -17.52 5.84 5.32
N ARG A 165 -17.53 5.42 6.60
CA ARG A 165 -16.30 5.01 7.30
C ARG A 165 -15.68 3.75 6.72
N GLY A 166 -16.51 2.81 6.28
CA GLY A 166 -16.04 1.54 5.76
C GLY A 166 -15.38 0.64 6.81
N SER A 167 -14.81 -0.47 6.32
CA SER A 167 -14.20 -1.49 7.18
C SER A 167 -13.14 -2.31 6.45
N PHE A 168 -12.08 -2.67 7.19
CA PHE A 168 -11.08 -3.65 6.78
C PHE A 168 -11.61 -5.09 6.77
N ARG A 169 -12.82 -5.34 7.30
CA ARG A 169 -13.53 -6.63 7.24
C ARG A 169 -12.61 -7.79 7.65
N ASP A 170 -12.59 -8.87 6.89
CA ASP A 170 -11.67 -10.00 7.04
C ASP A 170 -10.55 -10.00 6.00
N TYR A 171 -10.25 -8.83 5.41
CA TYR A 171 -9.22 -8.71 4.39
C TYR A 171 -7.82 -8.85 4.99
N VAL A 172 -6.98 -9.61 4.28
CA VAL A 172 -5.55 -9.78 4.55
C VAL A 172 -4.81 -9.34 3.29
N PHE A 173 -3.89 -8.40 3.48
CA PHE A 173 -3.12 -7.78 2.42
C PHE A 173 -1.75 -8.47 2.32
N GLU A 174 -1.75 -9.67 1.75
CA GLU A 174 -0.59 -10.57 1.73
C GLU A 174 0.63 -9.96 1.02
N SER A 175 0.42 -9.16 -0.02
CA SER A 175 1.47 -8.59 -0.87
C SER A 175 1.81 -7.14 -0.55
N LEU A 176 1.07 -6.50 0.36
CA LEU A 176 1.18 -5.07 0.63
C LEU A 176 2.51 -4.77 1.32
N SER A 177 3.30 -3.92 0.66
CA SER A 177 4.63 -3.48 1.10
C SER A 177 4.67 -2.02 1.53
N LEU A 178 3.73 -1.21 1.02
CA LEU A 178 3.56 0.21 1.32
C LEU A 178 2.12 0.53 1.74
N LEU A 179 1.97 1.15 2.90
CA LEU A 179 0.71 1.70 3.38
C LEU A 179 0.86 3.20 3.59
N THR A 180 0.05 4.00 2.90
CA THR A 180 -0.08 5.44 3.15
C THR A 180 -1.37 5.70 3.92
N ILE A 181 -1.26 6.41 5.02
CA ILE A 181 -2.37 6.92 5.82
C ILE A 181 -2.45 8.42 5.55
N GLU A 182 -3.53 8.84 4.91
CA GLU A 182 -3.74 10.21 4.47
C GLU A 182 -4.88 10.83 5.27
N GLU A 183 -4.58 11.92 5.97
CA GLU A 183 -5.58 12.68 6.70
C GLU A 183 -6.00 13.92 5.92
N SER A 184 -7.31 14.15 5.87
CA SER A 184 -7.82 15.41 5.31
C SER A 184 -7.71 16.49 6.37
N VAL A 185 -7.04 17.58 6.01
CA VAL A 185 -6.85 18.78 6.85
C VAL A 185 -8.18 19.41 7.29
N ASP A 186 -9.26 19.17 6.55
CA ASP A 186 -10.59 19.71 6.83
C ASP A 186 -11.39 18.90 7.87
N ILE A 187 -10.85 17.76 8.34
CA ILE A 187 -11.54 16.83 9.23
C ILE A 187 -10.83 16.77 10.60
N PRO A 188 -11.32 17.50 11.61
CA PRO A 188 -10.63 17.58 12.91
C PRO A 188 -10.72 16.27 13.73
N ASP A 189 -11.69 15.41 13.43
CA ASP A 189 -11.97 14.15 14.13
C ASP A 189 -11.75 12.93 13.21
N ALA A 190 -10.65 12.95 12.48
CA ALA A 190 -10.32 11.95 11.47
C ALA A 190 -10.15 10.53 12.05
N VAL A 191 -10.85 9.57 11.46
CA VAL A 191 -10.77 8.15 11.81
C VAL A 191 -10.53 7.27 10.58
N LEU A 192 -9.80 6.17 10.80
CA LEU A 192 -9.63 5.12 9.80
C LEU A 192 -10.87 4.24 9.67
N PRO A 193 -11.00 3.49 8.56
CA PRO A 193 -12.00 2.44 8.44
C PRO A 193 -11.93 1.46 9.61
N SER A 194 -13.10 0.98 10.03
CA SER A 194 -13.20 0.12 11.20
C SER A 194 -12.35 -1.15 11.07
N LEU A 195 -11.73 -1.54 12.18
CA LEU A 195 -10.83 -2.70 12.29
C LEU A 195 -11.47 -3.78 13.15
N PRO A 196 -12.10 -4.80 12.54
CA PRO A 196 -12.57 -5.95 13.28
C PRO A 196 -11.39 -6.66 13.95
N ALA A 197 -11.56 -7.05 15.21
CA ALA A 197 -10.54 -7.78 15.95
C ALA A 197 -10.18 -9.08 15.21
N THR A 198 -8.90 -9.22 14.87
CA THR A 198 -8.36 -10.43 14.25
C THR A 198 -7.15 -10.94 15.03
N PRO A 199 -7.00 -12.26 15.19
CA PRO A 199 -5.88 -12.84 15.93
C PRO A 199 -4.54 -12.80 15.17
N TYR A 200 -4.53 -12.37 13.90
CA TYR A 200 -3.35 -12.36 13.03
C TYR A 200 -3.15 -10.98 12.39
N SER A 201 -1.90 -10.69 11.97
CA SER A 201 -1.57 -9.48 11.22
C SER A 201 -2.24 -9.50 9.84
N ARG A 202 -2.84 -8.36 9.47
CA ARG A 202 -3.41 -8.13 8.13
C ARG A 202 -2.35 -7.75 7.10
N PHE A 203 -1.17 -7.37 7.56
CA PHE A 203 -0.09 -6.85 6.72
C PHE A 203 1.21 -7.65 6.94
N PRO A 204 1.25 -8.94 6.56
CA PRO A 204 2.39 -9.81 6.86
C PRO A 204 3.68 -9.40 6.13
N ARG A 205 3.61 -8.60 5.06
CA ARG A 205 4.76 -8.17 4.25
C ARG A 205 4.98 -6.66 4.24
N LEU A 206 4.32 -5.93 5.14
CA LEU A 206 4.47 -4.48 5.18
C LEU A 206 5.89 -4.11 5.57
N LYS A 207 6.50 -3.23 4.77
CA LYS A 207 7.87 -2.74 4.98
C LYS A 207 7.88 -1.26 5.28
N THR A 208 6.97 -0.51 4.64
CA THR A 208 6.91 0.95 4.71
C THR A 208 5.52 1.42 5.14
N VAL A 209 5.49 2.33 6.11
CA VAL A 209 4.31 3.15 6.42
C VAL A 209 4.61 4.61 6.13
N CYS A 210 3.70 5.28 5.44
CA CYS A 210 3.71 6.71 5.19
C CYS A 210 2.55 7.37 5.93
N PHE A 211 2.85 8.33 6.79
CA PHE A 211 1.88 9.24 7.38
C PHE A 211 1.89 10.53 6.60
N GLU A 212 0.79 10.85 5.94
CA GLU A 212 0.60 12.06 5.16
C GLU A 212 -0.35 12.99 5.91
N VAL A 213 0.23 14.10 6.40
CA VAL A 213 -0.45 15.13 7.19
C VAL A 213 -1.15 14.57 8.44
N PRO A 214 -0.50 13.72 9.26
CA PRO A 214 -1.16 13.11 10.42
C PRO A 214 -1.57 14.13 11.48
N SER A 215 -2.54 13.78 12.33
CA SER A 215 -2.93 14.50 13.54
C SER A 215 -2.76 13.65 14.80
N ILE A 216 -2.72 14.33 15.96
CA ILE A 216 -2.66 13.64 17.25
C ILE A 216 -3.92 12.79 17.48
N HIS A 217 -5.08 13.28 17.05
CA HIS A 217 -6.34 12.55 17.14
C HIS A 217 -6.26 11.24 16.36
N LEU A 218 -5.84 11.30 15.10
CA LEU A 218 -5.72 10.12 14.24
C LEU A 218 -4.80 9.05 14.85
N ILE A 219 -3.62 9.47 15.33
CA ILE A 219 -2.65 8.56 15.94
C ILE A 219 -3.16 7.93 17.23
N ARG A 220 -3.83 8.70 18.11
CA ARG A 220 -4.20 8.25 19.46
C ARG A 220 -5.58 7.61 19.55
N GLN A 221 -6.53 8.05 18.72
CA GLN A 221 -7.96 7.71 18.82
C GLN A 221 -8.55 7.28 17.46
N GLY A 222 -7.95 7.69 16.34
CA GLY A 222 -8.45 7.41 15.00
C GLY A 222 -8.15 6.01 14.44
N GLY A 223 -7.67 5.08 15.26
CA GLY A 223 -7.49 3.67 14.87
C GLY A 223 -6.10 3.29 14.36
N VAL A 224 -5.15 4.22 14.25
CA VAL A 224 -3.80 3.95 13.71
C VAL A 224 -3.03 2.98 14.60
N ARG A 225 -3.05 3.20 15.93
CA ARG A 225 -2.34 2.33 16.88
C ARG A 225 -2.88 0.91 16.82
N GLU A 226 -4.19 0.75 16.70
CA GLU A 226 -4.87 -0.53 16.57
C GLU A 226 -4.51 -1.22 15.25
N LEU A 227 -4.47 -0.47 14.14
CA LEU A 227 -4.10 -0.96 12.82
C LEU A 227 -2.68 -1.52 12.79
N LEU A 228 -1.74 -0.80 13.41
CA LEU A 228 -0.30 -1.04 13.30
C LEU A 228 0.29 -1.84 14.47
N ALA A 229 -0.45 -2.00 15.58
CA ALA A 229 -0.02 -2.80 16.72
C ALA A 229 0.52 -4.20 16.36
N PRO A 230 -0.10 -4.98 15.45
CA PRO A 230 0.39 -6.32 15.09
C PRO A 230 1.74 -6.34 14.37
N ILE A 231 2.17 -5.21 13.79
CA ILE A 231 3.40 -5.08 12.99
C ILE A 231 4.41 -4.12 13.63
N LYS A 232 4.15 -3.69 14.87
CA LYS A 232 5.03 -2.77 15.59
C LYS A 232 6.45 -3.34 15.70
N GLY A 233 7.44 -2.55 15.29
CA GLY A 233 8.86 -2.91 15.29
C GLY A 233 9.29 -3.90 14.20
N GLN A 234 8.42 -4.19 13.22
CA GLN A 234 8.74 -5.06 12.08
C GLN A 234 8.99 -4.27 10.78
N LEU A 235 8.78 -2.96 10.80
CA LEU A 235 8.88 -2.10 9.62
C LEU A 235 10.34 -1.71 9.33
N GLU A 236 10.68 -1.69 8.05
CA GLU A 236 12.01 -1.27 7.57
C GLU A 236 12.08 0.26 7.48
N LYS A 237 10.98 0.90 7.10
CA LYS A 237 10.93 2.33 6.79
C LYS A 237 9.65 3.00 7.29
N ILE A 238 9.80 4.22 7.79
CA ILE A 238 8.69 5.15 8.05
C ILE A 238 8.90 6.45 7.25
N ILE A 239 7.80 7.00 6.73
CA ILE A 239 7.75 8.32 6.12
C ILE A 239 6.74 9.14 6.93
N VAL A 240 7.13 10.33 7.38
CA VAL A 240 6.23 11.28 8.03
C VAL A 240 6.29 12.57 7.23
N ALA A 241 5.19 12.90 6.55
CA ALA A 241 5.02 14.11 5.79
C ALA A 241 4.11 15.07 6.55
N LEU A 242 4.63 16.25 6.85
CA LEU A 242 3.94 17.33 7.55
C LEU A 242 3.74 18.51 6.61
N THR A 243 2.72 19.31 6.90
CA THR A 243 2.49 20.61 6.27
C THR A 243 2.24 21.65 7.36
N ASP A 244 2.31 22.93 7.05
CA ASP A 244 2.11 24.03 8.00
C ASP A 244 0.67 24.52 8.07
N VAL A 245 -0.32 23.74 7.63
CA VAL A 245 -1.73 24.15 7.70
C VAL A 245 -2.21 24.17 9.16
N PRO A 246 -2.31 25.35 9.82
CA PRO A 246 -2.52 25.41 11.26
C PRO A 246 -3.95 24.99 11.66
N SER A 247 -4.87 24.95 10.70
CA SER A 247 -6.26 24.53 10.88
C SER A 247 -6.46 23.02 10.98
N GLY A 248 -5.51 22.20 10.50
CA GLY A 248 -5.64 20.74 10.48
C GLY A 248 -5.18 20.02 11.75
N TYR A 249 -4.57 20.74 12.69
CA TYR A 249 -4.01 20.10 13.87
C TYR A 249 -4.97 20.20 15.05
N ASP A 250 -5.63 19.07 15.38
CA ASP A 250 -6.14 18.84 16.74
C ASP A 250 -4.95 18.83 17.71
N THR A 251 -4.61 20.04 18.14
CA THR A 251 -3.57 20.38 19.10
C THR A 251 -4.17 20.67 20.45
N SER A 252 -5.45 20.31 20.64
CA SER A 252 -6.01 20.20 21.95
C SER A 252 -5.32 19.03 22.65
N TYR A 253 -4.23 19.34 23.36
CA TYR A 253 -3.80 18.54 24.51
C TYR A 253 -4.85 18.66 25.64
N GLY A 254 -6.14 18.53 25.31
CA GLY A 254 -7.28 18.74 26.20
C GLY A 254 -7.65 20.19 26.50
N THR A 255 -7.10 21.20 25.80
CA THR A 255 -7.30 22.62 26.13
C THR A 255 -8.39 23.35 25.32
N GLY A 256 -8.90 22.75 24.24
CA GLY A 256 -10.04 23.29 23.47
C GLY A 256 -9.77 24.61 22.70
N GLN A 257 -8.53 25.06 22.59
CA GLN A 257 -8.14 26.22 21.77
C GLN A 257 -6.94 25.84 20.88
N PRO A 258 -6.91 26.29 19.61
CA PRO A 258 -5.75 26.10 18.76
C PRO A 258 -4.56 26.88 19.35
N PRO A 259 -3.35 26.30 19.37
CA PRO A 259 -2.16 26.96 19.85
C PRO A 259 -1.88 28.19 18.96
N PRO A 260 -1.22 29.22 19.52
CA PRO A 260 -0.68 30.31 18.72
C PRO A 260 0.18 29.75 17.57
N ARG A 261 0.16 30.38 16.39
CA ARG A 261 0.96 29.97 15.22
C ARG A 261 2.43 29.74 15.57
N GLU A 262 2.96 30.49 16.53
CA GLU A 262 4.34 30.40 17.04
C GLU A 262 4.65 29.10 17.82
N ALA A 263 3.64 28.44 18.40
CA ALA A 263 3.79 27.18 19.13
C ALA A 263 3.56 25.93 18.26
N ALA A 264 3.06 26.10 17.02
CA ALA A 264 2.77 25.01 16.10
C ALA A 264 3.99 24.14 15.76
N PRO A 265 5.20 24.68 15.44
CA PRO A 265 6.33 23.85 15.00
C PRO A 265 6.79 22.82 16.04
N GLY A 266 6.80 23.20 17.33
CA GLY A 266 7.16 22.29 18.42
C GLY A 266 6.14 21.18 18.65
N LEU A 267 4.85 21.45 18.39
CA LEU A 267 3.78 20.44 18.50
C LEU A 267 3.83 19.46 17.32
N LEU A 268 4.12 19.95 16.12
CA LEU A 268 4.34 19.11 14.93
C LEU A 268 5.59 18.23 15.04
N ALA A 269 6.65 18.74 15.67
CA ALA A 269 7.80 17.93 16.05
C ALA A 269 7.40 16.81 17.03
N GLN A 270 6.53 17.09 18.01
CA GLN A 270 6.01 16.06 18.93
C GLN A 270 5.12 15.04 18.21
N LEU A 271 4.31 15.46 17.25
CA LEU A 271 3.51 14.57 16.41
C LEU A 271 4.39 13.62 15.59
N THR A 272 5.53 14.10 15.07
CA THR A 272 6.54 13.23 14.43
C THR A 272 7.00 12.14 15.38
N LEU A 273 7.31 12.49 16.63
CA LEU A 273 7.70 11.51 17.66
C LEU A 273 6.56 10.52 17.97
N GLU A 274 5.31 10.97 18.04
CA GLU A 274 4.15 10.08 18.25
C GLU A 274 3.95 9.09 17.09
N CYS A 275 4.22 9.50 15.85
CA CYS A 275 4.22 8.62 14.69
C CYS A 275 5.31 7.54 14.81
N LEU A 276 6.54 7.96 15.15
CA LEU A 276 7.66 7.05 15.37
C LEU A 276 7.38 6.06 16.52
N ASP A 277 6.85 6.54 17.64
CA ASP A 277 6.50 5.72 18.81
C ASP A 277 5.41 4.69 18.50
N THR A 278 4.49 5.03 17.59
CA THR A 278 3.40 4.16 17.14
C THR A 278 3.94 2.98 16.34
N ILE A 279 4.90 3.23 15.46
CA ILE A 279 5.55 2.21 14.64
C ILE A 279 6.57 1.38 15.42
N GLY A 280 7.28 1.98 16.38
CA GLY A 280 8.41 1.37 17.06
C GLY A 280 9.71 1.52 16.26
N HIS A 281 10.68 0.62 16.51
CA HIS A 281 12.00 0.72 15.87
C HIS A 281 11.92 0.46 14.36
N VAL A 282 12.63 1.28 13.60
CA VAL A 282 12.78 1.21 12.14
C VAL A 282 14.22 1.51 11.75
N ASP A 283 14.68 0.91 10.65
CA ASP A 283 16.02 1.18 10.11
C ASP A 283 16.10 2.55 9.44
N GLN A 284 15.03 2.93 8.73
CA GLN A 284 15.00 4.15 7.92
C GLN A 284 13.84 5.08 8.31
N VAL A 285 14.16 6.34 8.56
CA VAL A 285 13.17 7.41 8.81
C VAL A 285 13.29 8.45 7.70
N VAL A 286 12.16 8.80 7.09
CA VAL A 286 12.05 9.92 6.15
C VAL A 286 11.11 10.95 6.75
N LEU A 287 11.61 12.16 6.96
CA LEU A 287 10.85 13.30 7.47
C LEU A 287 10.69 14.31 6.35
N ILE A 288 9.46 14.64 6.02
CA ILE A 288 9.11 15.59 4.96
C ILE A 288 8.32 16.73 5.60
N PHE A 289 8.65 17.96 5.26
CA PHE A 289 7.87 19.13 5.65
C PHE A 289 7.64 20.04 4.44
N MET A 290 6.37 20.26 4.13
CA MET A 290 5.87 21.01 2.97
C MET A 290 5.09 22.23 3.48
N PRO A 291 5.74 23.39 3.65
CA PRO A 291 5.02 24.62 3.99
C PRO A 291 4.11 25.06 2.83
N ASP A 292 3.07 25.82 3.14
CA ASP A 292 2.13 26.40 2.19
C ASP A 292 2.86 27.30 1.18
N ASP A 293 2.40 27.27 -0.07
CA ASP A 293 3.09 27.84 -1.23
C ASP A 293 3.33 29.34 -1.07
N ASP A 294 2.41 30.04 -0.40
CA ASP A 294 2.47 31.48 -0.15
C ASP A 294 3.57 31.87 0.87
N ASP A 295 3.94 30.95 1.78
CA ASP A 295 4.85 31.21 2.91
C ASP A 295 6.31 30.79 2.64
N ILE A 296 6.60 30.08 1.54
CA ILE A 296 7.96 29.59 1.22
C ILE A 296 8.97 30.72 1.04
N LYS A 297 8.53 31.87 0.53
CA LYS A 297 9.39 33.06 0.34
C LYS A 297 9.73 33.76 1.66
N ALA A 298 8.85 33.62 2.66
CA ALA A 298 9.03 34.15 4.01
C ALA A 298 9.52 33.07 4.98
N PHE A 299 9.76 31.85 4.51
CA PHE A 299 10.03 30.71 5.36
C PHE A 299 11.25 30.95 6.24
N LEU A 300 10.98 31.03 7.54
CA LEU A 300 12.01 31.05 8.55
C LEU A 300 12.23 29.63 9.04
N PRO A 301 13.48 29.19 9.20
CA PRO A 301 13.75 27.84 9.70
C PRO A 301 13.15 27.55 11.09
N GLN A 302 12.93 28.59 11.91
CA GLN A 302 12.21 28.48 13.18
C GLN A 302 10.72 28.12 13.02
N MET A 303 10.18 28.16 11.81
CA MET A 303 8.84 27.66 11.49
C MET A 303 8.86 26.17 11.11
N SER A 304 10.04 25.61 10.80
CA SER A 304 10.15 24.19 10.46
C SER A 304 9.98 23.32 11.71
N PRO A 305 9.02 22.39 11.75
CA PRO A 305 8.93 21.43 12.84
C PRO A 305 10.15 20.51 12.89
N LEU A 306 10.80 20.26 11.76
CA LEU A 306 12.02 19.46 11.71
C LEU A 306 13.19 20.22 12.35
N TYR A 307 13.27 21.54 12.19
CA TYR A 307 14.25 22.34 12.93
C TYR A 307 14.08 22.18 14.44
N HIS A 308 12.86 22.38 14.94
CA HIS A 308 12.54 22.23 16.37
C HIS A 308 12.82 20.83 16.90
N LEU A 309 12.53 19.79 16.12
CA LEU A 309 12.75 18.40 16.49
C LEU A 309 14.23 18.12 16.86
N PHE A 310 15.17 18.69 16.09
CA PHE A 310 16.59 18.43 16.27
C PHE A 310 17.32 19.49 17.11
N THR A 311 16.84 20.74 17.17
CA THR A 311 17.49 21.79 17.97
C THR A 311 16.94 21.90 19.39
N THR A 312 15.78 21.33 19.69
CA THR A 312 15.20 21.32 21.04
C THR A 312 15.66 20.09 21.81
N PRO A 313 16.46 20.22 22.91
CA PRO A 313 17.05 19.07 23.60
C PRO A 313 16.04 18.03 24.08
N ASN A 314 14.89 18.48 24.61
CA ASN A 314 13.84 17.58 25.11
C ASN A 314 13.15 16.78 24.00
N LEU A 315 13.06 17.33 22.78
CA LEU A 315 12.46 16.63 21.63
C LEU A 315 13.47 15.67 21.02
N ALA A 316 14.70 16.14 20.80
CA ALA A 316 15.74 15.33 20.18
C ALA A 316 16.13 14.14 21.06
N ALA A 317 16.13 14.29 22.40
CA ALA A 317 16.37 13.21 23.34
C ALA A 317 15.35 12.05 23.27
N ARG A 318 14.17 12.30 22.69
CA ARG A 318 13.11 11.30 22.49
C ARG A 318 13.23 10.55 21.17
N LEU A 319 14.11 10.97 20.26
CA LEU A 319 14.29 10.28 18.99
C LEU A 319 14.79 8.83 19.24
N PRO A 320 14.19 7.83 18.61
CA PRO A 320 14.71 6.47 18.66
C PRO A 320 16.08 6.41 17.98
N PRO A 321 16.85 5.33 18.19
CA PRO A 321 18.01 5.06 17.35
C PRO A 321 17.57 4.92 15.88
N ILE A 322 18.18 5.70 14.99
CA ILE A 322 17.85 5.73 13.56
C ILE A 322 19.12 5.43 12.78
N ARG A 323 19.12 4.37 11.97
CA ARG A 323 20.29 3.99 11.17
C ARG A 323 20.46 4.87 9.94
N GLN A 324 19.36 5.15 9.24
CA GLN A 324 19.32 6.05 8.10
C GLN A 324 18.21 7.09 8.26
N LEU A 325 18.59 8.37 8.23
CA LEU A 325 17.68 9.50 8.31
C LEU A 325 17.65 10.26 6.99
N ILE A 326 16.47 10.58 6.48
CA ILE A 326 16.27 11.46 5.33
C ILE A 326 15.40 12.63 5.78
N ILE A 327 15.85 13.85 5.55
CA ILE A 327 15.15 15.09 5.86
C ILE A 327 14.89 15.80 4.54
N ASN A 328 13.62 16.02 4.22
CA ASN A 328 13.20 16.77 3.04
C ASN A 328 12.36 17.97 3.49
N THR A 329 12.98 19.15 3.53
CA THR A 329 12.29 20.40 3.92
C THR A 329 12.97 21.56 3.22
N PRO A 330 12.23 22.63 2.90
CA PRO A 330 12.85 23.83 2.38
C PRO A 330 13.93 24.37 3.31
N TYR A 331 15.01 24.86 2.71
CA TYR A 331 16.12 25.51 3.39
C TYR A 331 16.79 24.65 4.49
N CYS A 332 16.81 23.32 4.33
CA CYS A 332 17.52 22.44 5.26
C CYS A 332 19.03 22.39 5.05
N VAL A 333 19.51 22.79 3.87
CA VAL A 333 20.94 22.85 3.57
C VAL A 333 21.39 24.30 3.50
N HIS A 334 20.64 25.14 2.80
CA HIS A 334 20.95 26.56 2.61
C HIS A 334 19.80 27.45 3.08
N ASP A 335 20.12 28.61 3.65
CA ASP A 335 19.10 29.62 3.88
C ASP A 335 18.70 30.36 2.59
N ARG A 336 17.80 31.34 2.72
CA ARG A 336 17.31 32.13 1.57
C ARG A 336 18.38 32.97 0.87
N PHE A 337 19.52 33.21 1.51
CA PHE A 337 20.65 33.97 0.97
C PHE A 337 21.73 33.07 0.38
N GLY A 338 21.61 31.75 0.54
CA GLY A 338 22.57 30.77 0.07
C GLY A 338 23.60 30.36 1.12
N ASP A 339 23.48 30.83 2.37
CA ASP A 339 24.40 30.47 3.45
C ASP A 339 24.09 29.06 3.98
N VAL A 340 25.13 28.27 4.24
CA VAL A 340 24.99 26.90 4.73
C VAL A 340 24.45 26.89 6.17
N ARG A 341 23.42 26.07 6.41
CA ARG A 341 22.75 25.90 7.69
C ARG A 341 23.52 24.95 8.62
N LEU A 342 24.80 25.26 8.88
CA LEU A 342 25.69 24.41 9.68
C LEU A 342 25.11 24.06 11.06
N GLU A 343 24.48 25.02 11.75
CA GLU A 343 23.83 24.78 13.05
C GLU A 343 22.80 23.65 12.97
N PHE A 344 21.98 23.63 11.92
CA PHE A 344 20.95 22.61 11.75
C PHE A 344 21.56 21.25 11.41
N ILE A 345 22.53 21.22 10.49
CA ILE A 345 23.23 19.98 10.10
C ILE A 345 23.89 19.35 11.33
N THR A 346 24.63 20.14 12.11
CA THR A 346 25.28 19.69 13.35
C THR A 346 24.25 19.24 14.39
N ALA A 347 23.16 19.98 14.58
CA ALA A 347 22.10 19.58 15.51
C ALA A 347 21.50 18.21 15.13
N VAL A 348 21.29 17.94 13.84
CA VAL A 348 20.79 16.65 13.36
C VAL A 348 21.81 15.54 13.61
N THR A 349 23.09 15.74 13.27
CA THR A 349 24.13 14.72 13.42
C THR A 349 24.45 14.38 14.88
N ASP A 350 24.38 15.37 15.76
CA ASP A 350 24.78 15.24 17.15
C ASP A 350 23.62 14.73 18.02
N ASN A 351 22.38 15.15 17.72
CA ASN A 351 21.23 14.77 18.53
C ASN A 351 20.51 13.51 18.03
N THR A 352 20.86 12.97 16.86
CA THR A 352 20.31 11.70 16.37
C THR A 352 21.22 10.54 16.78
N ARG A 353 20.67 9.53 17.47
CA ARG A 353 21.45 8.37 17.96
C ARG A 353 21.53 7.25 16.92
N GLY A 354 22.74 6.73 16.70
CA GLY A 354 22.97 5.62 15.76
C GLY A 354 22.97 5.89 14.25
N PRO A 355 22.87 7.13 13.72
CA PRO A 355 22.87 7.31 12.27
C PRO A 355 24.21 6.89 11.68
N GLN A 356 24.13 5.99 10.71
CA GLN A 356 25.22 5.69 9.79
C GLN A 356 25.19 6.68 8.62
N ARG A 357 24.00 7.18 8.28
CA ARG A 357 23.79 8.05 7.14
C ARG A 357 22.64 9.02 7.37
N VAL A 358 22.87 10.30 7.08
CA VAL A 358 21.85 11.36 7.07
C VAL A 358 21.83 11.99 5.67
N ILE A 359 20.64 12.16 5.10
CA ILE A 359 20.42 12.77 3.79
C ILE A 359 19.52 13.99 3.98
N PHE A 360 20.00 15.17 3.61
CA PHE A 360 19.24 16.40 3.52
C PHE A 360 18.85 16.63 2.07
N SER A 361 17.60 16.97 1.81
CA SER A 361 17.03 17.17 0.48
C SER A 361 16.20 18.46 0.45
N GLU A 362 16.45 19.29 -0.56
CA GLU A 362 15.68 20.52 -0.84
C GLU A 362 14.80 20.37 -2.10
N GLY A 363 14.39 19.14 -2.45
CA GLY A 363 13.63 18.86 -3.67
C GLY A 363 12.39 19.76 -3.86
N TYR A 364 11.63 20.02 -2.80
CA TYR A 364 10.44 20.89 -2.86
C TYR A 364 10.74 22.38 -3.09
N THR A 365 11.93 22.87 -2.69
CA THR A 365 12.30 24.28 -2.90
C THR A 365 12.49 24.61 -4.38
N GLN A 366 12.80 23.62 -5.23
CA GLN A 366 12.95 23.83 -6.67
C GLN A 366 11.62 23.90 -7.42
N GLU A 367 10.60 23.15 -6.98
CA GLU A 367 9.28 23.15 -7.64
C GLU A 367 8.57 24.51 -7.48
N LEU A 368 8.93 25.26 -6.43
CA LEU A 368 8.22 26.47 -5.98
C LEU A 368 8.95 27.78 -6.31
N LEU A 369 10.22 27.72 -6.73
CA LEU A 369 10.99 28.87 -7.17
C LEU A 369 10.96 29.00 -8.70
N SER A 370 10.46 30.13 -9.20
CA SER A 370 10.46 30.45 -10.63
C SER A 370 11.87 30.35 -11.25
N PRO A 371 12.00 29.90 -12.52
CA PRO A 371 13.28 29.65 -13.21
C PRO A 371 14.18 30.89 -13.43
N HIS A 372 13.82 32.05 -12.87
CA HIS A 372 14.53 33.32 -13.04
C HIS A 372 15.26 33.79 -11.78
N LEU A 373 15.13 33.09 -10.64
CA LEU A 373 16.01 33.31 -9.50
C LEU A 373 17.34 32.60 -9.76
N LEU A 374 18.32 33.37 -10.24
CA LEU A 374 19.71 32.94 -10.34
C LEU A 374 20.20 32.55 -8.93
N ARG A 375 20.14 31.27 -8.57
CA ARG A 375 20.94 30.72 -7.46
C ARG A 375 22.41 30.88 -7.85
N GLN A 376 23.06 31.94 -7.38
CA GLN A 376 24.51 31.99 -7.23
C GLN A 376 24.79 31.40 -5.83
N SER A 377 25.04 30.12 -5.59
CA SER A 377 25.57 29.03 -6.41
C SER A 377 25.20 27.66 -5.81
N PRO A 378 24.72 26.65 -6.55
CA PRO A 378 24.62 25.29 -6.06
C PRO A 378 25.70 24.39 -6.67
N ALA A 379 26.43 23.70 -5.79
CA ALA A 379 27.18 22.46 -5.98
C ALA A 379 28.12 22.34 -4.78
N TYR A 380 27.60 21.99 -3.59
CA TYR A 380 28.42 21.58 -2.44
C TYR A 380 29.58 22.50 -1.98
N LEU A 381 29.69 23.78 -2.37
CA LEU A 381 30.91 24.63 -2.30
C LEU A 381 31.37 25.01 -0.87
N SER A 382 32.18 24.26 -0.15
CA SER A 382 32.97 23.08 -0.47
C SER A 382 32.58 22.00 0.55
N SER A 383 32.46 20.73 0.16
CA SER A 383 32.24 19.63 1.11
C SER A 383 33.25 19.71 2.24
N ALA A 384 34.47 20.19 1.93
CA ALA A 384 35.51 20.58 2.87
C ALA A 384 35.08 21.59 3.95
N ALA A 385 34.25 22.60 3.67
CA ALA A 385 33.76 23.55 4.69
C ALA A 385 32.73 22.91 5.64
N VAL A 386 31.85 22.04 5.12
CA VAL A 386 30.94 21.25 5.97
C VAL A 386 31.74 20.21 6.77
N ASP A 387 32.69 19.53 6.14
CA ASP A 387 33.61 18.59 6.77
C ASP A 387 34.47 19.26 7.84
N GLU A 388 35.00 20.46 7.58
CA GLU A 388 35.80 21.23 8.53
C GLU A 388 34.95 21.71 9.71
N ALA A 389 33.70 22.13 9.46
CA ALA A 389 32.76 22.48 10.52
C ALA A 389 32.37 21.27 11.38
N LEU A 390 32.06 20.14 10.76
CA LEU A 390 31.76 18.87 11.45
C LEU A 390 32.98 18.39 12.25
N ALA A 391 34.18 18.41 11.65
CA ALA A 391 35.42 18.04 12.31
C ALA A 391 35.76 18.98 13.47
N SER A 392 35.57 20.29 13.30
CA SER A 392 35.77 21.30 14.35
C SER A 392 34.78 21.13 15.51
N ALA A 393 33.56 20.66 15.23
CA ALA A 393 32.56 20.28 16.23
C ALA A 393 32.87 18.92 16.90
N GLY A 394 33.90 18.19 16.45
CA GLY A 394 34.21 16.84 16.92
C GLY A 394 33.22 15.77 16.45
N SER A 395 32.43 16.07 15.41
CA SER A 395 31.46 15.15 14.84
C SER A 395 32.18 14.03 14.07
N PRO A 396 31.77 12.76 14.22
CA PRO A 396 32.34 11.65 13.46
C PRO A 396 31.83 11.58 12.01
N PHE A 397 30.99 12.54 11.59
CA PHE A 397 30.38 12.56 10.27
C PHE A 397 31.27 13.29 9.25
N VAL A 398 31.26 12.77 8.01
CA VAL A 398 31.85 13.40 6.84
C VAL A 398 30.85 13.44 5.70
N VAL A 399 31.02 14.39 4.78
CA VAL A 399 30.25 14.49 3.55
C VAL A 399 30.61 13.32 2.63
N VAL A 400 29.61 12.50 2.30
CA VAL A 400 29.75 11.30 1.46
C VAL A 400 29.40 11.60 0.01
N LYS A 401 28.32 12.37 -0.19
CA LYS A 401 27.84 12.75 -1.51
C LYS A 401 27.11 14.08 -1.40
N SER A 402 27.25 14.89 -2.43
CA SER A 402 26.53 16.15 -2.55
C SER A 402 26.21 16.45 -4.00
N ASP A 403 25.00 16.92 -4.26
CA ASP A 403 24.54 17.45 -5.53
C ASP A 403 23.76 18.76 -5.30
N ASP A 404 23.13 19.29 -6.35
CA ASP A 404 22.52 20.64 -6.31
C ASP A 404 21.39 20.77 -5.28
N ASN A 405 20.78 19.65 -4.88
CA ASN A 405 19.62 19.62 -3.99
C ASN A 405 19.78 18.71 -2.78
N THR A 406 20.82 17.89 -2.77
CA THR A 406 20.97 16.83 -1.77
C THR A 406 22.35 16.91 -1.13
N LEU A 407 22.39 16.85 0.21
CA LEU A 407 23.60 16.66 0.99
C LEU A 407 23.51 15.35 1.76
N THR A 408 24.45 14.44 1.54
CA THR A 408 24.57 13.19 2.31
C THR A 408 25.80 13.25 3.19
N VAL A 409 25.61 13.04 4.49
CA VAL A 409 26.69 12.82 5.46
C VAL A 409 26.64 11.40 6.00
N GLY A 410 27.80 10.81 6.28
CA GLY A 410 27.94 9.46 6.81
C GLY A 410 29.04 9.36 7.86
N ARG A 411 28.97 8.33 8.70
CA ARG A 411 30.01 7.98 9.67
C ARG A 411 30.97 6.93 9.12
#